data_AF-A0A2S5B718-F1
#
_entry.id   AF-A0A2S5B718-F1
#
_cell.length_a   1.000
_cell.length_b   1.000
_cell.length_c   1.000
_cell.angle_alpha   90.00
_cell.angle_beta   90.00
_cell.angle_gamma   90.00
#
_symmetry.space_group_name_H-M   'P 1'
#
loop_
_entity.id
_entity.type
_entity.pdbx_description
1 polymer ?
#
loop_
_entity_poly.entity_id
_entity_poly.type
_entity_poly.pdbx_seq_one_letter_code
_entity_poly.pdbx_strand_id
1 'polypeptide(L)'
;MATISRGTGRPQQRRARGAVSDAGTRDLESGESEEARQLRSKYQSKLVTAKELFPDWTDEDILYAIHEANGDVEVAIVRMSEGKSLRASPL
;
A
#
# COMPACT_ATOMS: atom_id res chain seq x y z
N MET A 1 -31.11 30.41 -56.52
CA MET A 1 -31.28 29.63 -55.28
C MET A 1 -30.01 28.80 -55.11
N ALA A 2 -29.26 29.01 -54.03
CA ALA A 2 -27.86 28.62 -53.91
C ALA A 2 -27.67 27.19 -53.40
N THR A 3 -26.81 26.41 -54.04
CA THR A 3 -26.25 25.18 -53.45
C THR A 3 -24.74 25.10 -53.68
N ILE A 4 -24.05 25.50 -52.62
CA ILE A 4 -22.70 25.13 -52.13
C ILE A 4 -21.77 24.38 -53.10
N SER A 5 -20.72 25.10 -53.48
CA SER A 5 -19.42 24.53 -53.88
C SER A 5 -18.62 24.09 -52.65
N ARG A 6 -17.70 23.15 -52.90
CA ARG A 6 -16.37 22.99 -52.28
C ARG A 6 -16.16 21.61 -51.65
N GLY A 7 -15.59 20.72 -52.45
CA GLY A 7 -14.90 19.54 -51.94
C GLY A 7 -13.70 19.95 -51.09
N THR A 8 -13.48 19.21 -50.00
CA THR A 8 -12.21 19.11 -49.29
C THR A 8 -12.10 17.69 -48.74
N GLY A 9 -10.95 17.06 -49.01
CA GLY A 9 -10.73 15.63 -48.89
C GLY A 9 -10.68 15.09 -47.46
N ARG A 10 -10.91 13.79 -47.36
CA ARG A 10 -10.40 12.99 -46.24
C ARG A 10 -8.88 12.92 -46.36
N PRO A 11 -8.17 12.94 -45.23
CA PRO A 11 -7.66 11.64 -44.80
C PRO A 11 -7.87 11.35 -43.31
N GLN A 12 -8.19 10.08 -43.10
CA GLN A 12 -7.85 9.21 -41.98
C GLN A 12 -6.53 9.60 -41.28
N GLN A 13 -6.55 9.83 -39.97
CA GLN A 13 -5.54 9.28 -39.07
C GLN A 13 -5.93 9.35 -37.59
N ARG A 14 -5.91 8.15 -37.00
CA ARG A 14 -5.46 7.83 -35.63
C ARG A 14 -6.38 8.15 -34.46
N ARG A 15 -7.07 7.08 -34.08
CA ARG A 15 -7.33 6.72 -32.69
C ARG A 15 -6.08 6.95 -31.82
N ALA A 16 -6.24 7.79 -30.81
CA ALA A 16 -5.60 7.67 -29.51
C ALA A 16 -6.74 7.89 -28.51
N ARG A 17 -7.39 6.84 -28.00
CA ARG A 17 -7.04 6.28 -26.69
C ARG A 17 -6.28 7.32 -25.86
N GLY A 18 -7.01 8.30 -25.34
CA GLY A 18 -6.62 9.02 -24.15
C GLY A 18 -6.61 8.00 -23.02
N ALA A 19 -5.46 7.35 -22.86
CA ALA A 19 -5.09 6.67 -21.65
C ALA A 19 -5.04 7.74 -20.54
N VAL A 20 -6.15 7.89 -19.83
CA VAL A 20 -6.03 8.26 -18.42
C VAL A 20 -5.53 7.00 -17.73
N SER A 21 -4.20 6.86 -17.74
CA SER A 21 -3.50 6.08 -16.74
C SER A 21 -3.74 6.77 -15.40
N ASP A 22 -4.94 6.65 -14.86
CA ASP A 22 -5.11 6.68 -13.41
C ASP A 22 -4.65 5.31 -12.90
N ALA A 23 -3.34 5.09 -13.07
CA ALA A 23 -2.56 4.16 -12.27
C ALA A 23 -2.44 4.82 -10.89
N GLY A 24 -3.58 4.98 -10.24
CA GLY A 24 -3.69 5.40 -8.86
C GLY A 24 -3.06 4.34 -7.99
N THR A 25 -1.79 4.57 -7.68
CA THR A 25 -1.11 4.01 -6.51
C THR A 25 -0.79 2.52 -6.59
N ARG A 26 0.31 2.20 -7.28
CA ARG A 26 1.37 1.33 -6.74
C ARG A 26 0.86 0.15 -5.88
N ASP A 27 0.05 -0.74 -6.43
CA ASP A 27 -0.21 -2.07 -5.84
C ASP A 27 0.99 -3.00 -6.07
N LEU A 28 2.18 -2.49 -5.74
CA LEU A 28 3.45 -3.22 -5.76
C LEU A 28 3.91 -3.57 -4.34
N GLU A 29 2.99 -3.61 -3.37
CA GLU A 29 3.28 -4.24 -2.07
C GLU A 29 2.91 -5.72 -2.17
N SER A 30 3.99 -6.49 -2.30
CA SER A 30 4.01 -7.89 -2.65
C SER A 30 3.72 -8.73 -1.41
N GLY A 31 2.62 -9.49 -1.41
CA GLY A 31 2.40 -10.58 -0.45
C GLY A 31 1.68 -10.25 0.85
N GLU A 32 1.44 -8.97 1.17
CA GLU A 32 0.70 -8.61 2.39
C GLU A 32 -0.80 -8.85 2.24
N SER A 33 -1.42 -9.45 3.26
CA SER A 33 -2.87 -9.66 3.30
C SER A 33 -3.61 -8.31 3.28
N GLU A 34 -4.80 -8.27 2.68
CA GLU A 34 -5.64 -7.05 2.66
C GLU A 34 -5.87 -6.48 4.07
N GLU A 35 -5.98 -7.36 5.07
CA GLU A 35 -6.07 -7.01 6.49
C GLU A 35 -4.81 -6.28 6.98
N ALA A 36 -3.61 -6.79 6.66
CA ALA A 36 -2.34 -6.17 7.04
C ALA A 36 -2.21 -4.78 6.41
N ARG A 37 -2.65 -4.60 5.17
CA ARG A 37 -2.66 -3.29 4.49
C ARG A 37 -3.59 -2.28 5.18
N GLN A 38 -4.76 -2.73 5.61
CA GLN A 38 -5.70 -1.90 6.39
C GLN A 38 -5.12 -1.54 7.76
N LEU A 39 -4.51 -2.51 8.45
CA LEU A 39 -3.82 -2.29 9.72
C LEU A 39 -2.65 -1.31 9.56
N ARG A 40 -1.88 -1.44 8.47
CA ARG A 40 -0.76 -0.55 8.13
C ARG A 40 -1.23 0.88 7.95
N SER A 41 -2.31 1.10 7.20
CA SER A 41 -2.90 2.42 7.03
C SER A 41 -3.39 3.01 8.36
N LYS A 42 -4.01 2.18 9.21
CA LYS A 42 -4.57 2.61 10.51
C LYS A 42 -3.49 2.87 11.58
N TYR A 43 -2.41 2.10 11.56
CA TYR A 43 -1.36 2.11 12.56
C TYR A 43 -0.03 2.59 12.00
N GLN A 44 0.01 3.26 10.85
CA GLN A 44 1.24 3.65 10.16
C GLN A 44 2.20 4.42 11.07
N SER A 45 1.70 5.42 11.80
CA SER A 45 2.52 6.21 12.73
C SER A 45 3.09 5.35 13.86
N LYS A 46 2.32 4.37 14.34
CA LYS A 46 2.71 3.45 15.41
C LYS A 46 3.71 2.41 14.92
N LEU A 47 3.52 1.94 13.69
CA LEU A 47 4.45 1.06 13.00
C LEU A 47 5.82 1.72 12.90
N VAL A 48 5.90 2.99 12.48
CA VAL A 48 7.18 3.70 12.40
C VAL A 48 7.89 3.71 13.75
N THR A 49 7.19 4.10 14.82
CA THR A 49 7.77 4.10 16.19
C THR A 49 8.23 2.71 16.63
N ALA A 50 7.40 1.68 16.42
CA ALA A 50 7.78 0.32 16.77
C ALA A 50 8.93 -0.20 15.90
N LYS A 51 9.01 0.20 14.63
CA LYS A 51 10.09 -0.18 13.69
C LYS A 51 11.41 0.48 14.04
N GLU A 52 11.40 1.67 14.62
CA GLU A 52 12.61 2.31 15.17
C GLU A 52 13.19 1.51 16.35
N LEU A 53 12.33 0.92 17.17
CA LEU A 53 12.73 0.09 18.31
C LEU A 53 13.08 -1.35 17.91
N PHE A 54 12.38 -1.88 16.89
CA PHE A 54 12.49 -3.25 16.41
C PHE A 54 12.76 -3.28 14.89
N PRO A 55 13.95 -2.84 14.45
CA PRO A 55 14.30 -2.87 13.02
C PRO A 55 14.36 -4.30 12.47
N ASP A 56 14.64 -5.28 13.33
CA ASP A 56 14.77 -6.69 12.97
C ASP A 56 13.41 -7.41 12.75
N TRP A 57 12.30 -6.79 13.17
CA TRP A 57 10.96 -7.36 13.04
C TRP A 57 10.33 -7.00 11.69
N THR A 58 9.48 -7.86 11.15
CA THR A 58 8.75 -7.54 9.92
C THR A 58 7.62 -6.55 10.20
N ASP A 59 7.26 -5.76 9.18
CA ASP A 59 6.17 -4.79 9.30
C ASP A 59 4.84 -5.50 9.63
N GLU A 60 4.60 -6.68 9.05
CA GLU A 60 3.44 -7.52 9.36
C GLU A 60 3.43 -7.95 10.83
N ASP A 61 4.53 -8.50 11.36
CA ASP A 61 4.62 -8.94 12.76
C ASP A 61 4.34 -7.78 13.73
N ILE A 62 4.86 -6.57 13.42
CA ILE A 62 4.63 -5.36 14.21
C ILE A 62 3.15 -4.95 14.16
N LEU A 63 2.53 -4.98 12.99
CA LEU A 63 1.11 -4.63 12.82
C LEU A 63 0.18 -5.59 13.55
N TYR A 64 0.49 -6.88 13.49
CA TYR A 64 -0.25 -7.89 14.25
C TYR A 64 -0.08 -7.68 15.76
N ALA A 65 1.14 -7.42 16.24
CA ALA A 65 1.37 -7.12 17.66
C ALA A 65 0.59 -5.89 18.15
N ILE A 66 0.55 -4.82 17.33
CA ILE A 66 -0.26 -3.63 17.62
C ILE A 66 -1.75 -3.96 17.60
N HIS A 67 -2.20 -4.78 16.66
CA HIS A 67 -3.59 -5.21 16.58
C HIS A 67 -4.01 -6.04 17.81
N GLU A 68 -3.20 -7.02 18.22
CA GLU A 68 -3.40 -7.85 19.42
C GLU A 68 -3.31 -7.06 20.73
N ALA A 69 -2.63 -5.92 20.70
CA ALA A 69 -2.61 -4.94 21.78
C ALA A 69 -3.80 -3.97 21.74
N ASN A 70 -4.88 -4.31 21.02
CA ASN A 70 -6.06 -3.46 20.85
C ASN A 70 -5.76 -2.11 20.16
N GLY A 71 -4.67 -2.04 19.40
CA GLY A 71 -4.17 -0.83 18.78
C GLY A 71 -3.26 0.01 19.69
N ASP A 72 -2.87 -0.46 20.87
CA ASP A 72 -1.95 0.24 21.76
C ASP A 72 -0.49 -0.10 21.42
N VAL A 73 0.28 0.91 21.00
CA VAL A 73 1.68 0.71 20.61
C VAL A 73 2.58 0.47 21.82
N GLU A 74 2.28 1.07 22.98
CA GLU A 74 3.12 0.91 24.17
C GLU A 74 2.98 -0.52 24.70
N VAL A 75 1.75 -1.04 24.74
CA VAL A 75 1.47 -2.44 25.10
C VAL A 75 2.10 -3.40 24.09
N ALA A 76 2.03 -3.10 22.79
CA ALA A 76 2.68 -3.89 21.75
C ALA A 76 4.20 -3.92 21.94
N ILE A 77 4.83 -2.75 22.15
CA ILE A 77 6.27 -2.63 22.41
C ILE A 77 6.67 -3.43 23.65
N VAL A 78 5.91 -3.36 24.74
CA VAL A 78 6.18 -4.15 25.95
C VAL A 78 6.11 -5.64 25.63
N ARG A 79 5.08 -6.13 24.92
CA ARG A 79 4.96 -7.55 24.54
C ARG A 79 6.06 -8.03 23.59
N MET A 80 6.46 -7.18 22.64
CA MET A 80 7.56 -7.43 21.72
C MET A 80 8.90 -7.46 22.47
N SER A 81 9.11 -6.54 23.43
CA SER A 81 10.29 -6.48 24.30
C SER A 81 10.36 -7.66 25.27
N GLU A 82 9.21 -8.13 25.76
CA GLU A 82 9.09 -9.30 26.63
C GLU A 82 9.43 -10.62 25.92
N GLY A 83 9.61 -10.63 24.60
CA GLY A 83 10.04 -11.81 23.85
C GLY A 83 8.94 -12.85 23.61
N LYS A 84 7.66 -12.46 23.61
CA LYS A 84 6.52 -13.37 23.34
C LYS A 84 6.32 -13.73 21.87
N SER A 85 7.18 -13.25 20.96
CA SER A 85 7.22 -13.78 19.60
C SER A 85 8.36 -14.79 19.48
N LEU A 86 7.97 -16.07 19.39
CA LEU A 86 8.81 -17.19 19.04
C LEU A 86 9.39 -17.00 17.64
N ARG A 87 10.40 -16.13 17.47
CA ARG A 87 11.26 -16.15 16.29
C ARG A 87 12.68 -15.75 16.64
N ALA A 88 13.29 -16.58 17.47
CA ALA A 88 14.68 -16.94 17.22
C ALA A 88 14.75 -17.52 15.80
N SER A 89 15.31 -16.76 14.84
CA SER A 89 15.72 -17.29 13.54
C SER A 89 17.10 -17.98 13.67
N PRO A 90 17.45 -18.88 12.73
CA PRO A 90 17.90 -20.25 13.02
C PRO A 90 19.43 -20.45 12.93
N LEU A 91 19.88 -21.61 13.43
CA LEU A 91 21.15 -22.25 13.03
C LEU A 91 21.00 -22.93 11.66
#